data_AF-A0A1V6JKJ0-F1
#
_entry.id   AF-A0A1V6JKJ0-F1
#
_cell.length_a   1.000
_cell.length_b   1.000
_cell.length_c   1.000
_cell.angle_alpha   90.00
_cell.angle_beta   90.00
_cell.angle_gamma   90.00
#
_symmetry.space_group_name_H-M   'P 1'
#
loop_
_entity.id
_entity.type
_entity.pdbx_description
1 polymer ?
#
loop_
_entity_poly.entity_id
_entity_poly.type
_entity_poly.pdbx_seq_one_letter_code
_entity_poly.pdbx_strand_id
1 'polypeptide(L)'
;MTCPPEWLQALARSFEAEFDGEGRIAMNDPFRGGFISVAHYRRTRIPWVQIEINRGLYETAEHPADEARLADLRERIFSAVAGFWDEIPG
;
A
#
# COMPACT_ATOMS: atom_id res chain seq x y z
N MET A 1 3.92 -6.99 14.88
CA MET A 1 2.70 -6.74 14.10
C MET A 1 2.09 -5.45 14.59
N THR A 2 1.97 -4.46 13.71
CA THR A 2 1.43 -3.11 14.00
C THR A 2 0.00 -2.94 13.47
N CYS A 3 -0.52 -3.94 12.76
CA CYS A 3 -1.84 -3.95 12.14
C CYS A 3 -2.41 -5.38 12.26
N PRO A 4 -3.73 -5.55 12.43
CA PRO A 4 -4.36 -6.87 12.41
C PRO A 4 -4.11 -7.60 11.08
N PRO A 5 -3.78 -8.92 11.10
CA PRO A 5 -3.55 -9.69 9.88
C PRO A 5 -4.68 -9.63 8.87
N GLU A 6 -5.93 -9.66 9.34
CA GLU A 6 -7.14 -9.61 8.52
C GLU A 6 -7.26 -8.28 7.76
N TRP A 7 -6.84 -7.17 8.37
CA TRP A 7 -6.81 -5.86 7.70
C TRP A 7 -5.70 -5.80 6.65
N LEU A 8 -4.53 -6.35 6.95
CA LEU A 8 -3.45 -6.43 5.96
C LEU A 8 -3.85 -7.29 4.75
N GLN A 9 -4.56 -8.39 4.98
CA GLN A 9 -5.07 -9.26 3.93
C GLN A 9 -6.17 -8.58 3.10
N ALA A 10 -7.10 -7.86 3.74
CA ALA A 10 -8.12 -7.08 3.04
C ALA A 10 -7.47 -6.00 2.16
N LEU A 11 -6.55 -5.22 2.73
CA LEU A 11 -5.83 -4.20 1.98
C LEU A 11 -5.06 -4.80 0.79
N ALA A 12 -4.38 -5.94 1.01
CA ALA A 12 -3.66 -6.63 -0.07
C ALA A 12 -4.60 -7.04 -1.22
N ARG A 13 -5.79 -7.58 -0.93
CA ARG A 13 -6.77 -7.92 -1.96
C ARG A 13 -7.30 -6.71 -2.71
N SER A 14 -7.58 -5.60 -2.01
CA SER A 14 -8.01 -4.36 -2.68
C SER A 14 -6.91 -3.82 -3.61
N PHE A 15 -5.64 -3.93 -3.23
CA PHE A 15 -4.51 -3.62 -4.13
C PHE A 15 -4.39 -4.62 -5.28
N GLU A 16 -4.55 -5.92 -5.04
CA GLU A 16 -4.51 -6.93 -6.10
C GLU A 16 -5.60 -6.69 -7.16
N ALA A 17 -6.80 -6.27 -6.76
CA ALA A 17 -7.88 -5.95 -7.68
C ALA A 17 -7.57 -4.72 -8.56
N GLU A 18 -6.98 -3.66 -7.99
CA GLU A 18 -6.64 -2.42 -8.72
C GLU A 18 -5.39 -2.55 -9.60
N PHE A 19 -4.50 -3.49 -9.26
CA PHE A 19 -3.25 -3.74 -9.95
C PHE A 19 -3.23 -5.05 -10.74
N ASP A 20 -4.40 -5.64 -11.00
CA ASP A 20 -4.52 -6.91 -11.72
C ASP A 20 -3.80 -6.84 -13.08
N GLY A 21 -2.89 -7.79 -13.31
CA GLY A 21 -2.03 -7.85 -14.50
C GLY A 21 -0.86 -6.86 -14.55
N GLU A 22 -0.79 -5.85 -13.68
CA GLU A 22 0.23 -4.79 -13.69
C GLU A 22 0.95 -4.66 -12.34
N GLY A 23 1.70 -5.69 -11.98
CA GLY A 23 2.58 -5.66 -10.82
C GLY A 23 2.49 -6.92 -9.98
N ARG A 24 3.27 -6.95 -8.90
CA ARG A 24 3.21 -8.00 -7.88
C ARG A 24 2.96 -7.34 -6.54
N ILE A 25 1.84 -7.67 -5.92
CA ILE A 25 1.61 -7.34 -4.51
C ILE A 25 2.38 -8.35 -3.67
N ALA A 26 3.18 -7.83 -2.73
CA ALA A 26 3.94 -8.65 -1.80
C ALA A 26 3.73 -8.09 -0.38
N MET A 27 3.47 -8.98 0.57
CA MET A 27 3.34 -8.61 1.98
C MET A 27 4.62 -8.94 2.72
N ASN A 28 5.18 -7.95 3.42
CA ASN A 28 6.34 -8.12 4.30
C ASN A 28 7.61 -8.67 3.60
N ASP A 29 7.71 -8.51 2.28
CA ASP A 29 8.81 -8.97 1.45
C ASP A 29 9.19 -7.87 0.44
N PRO A 30 10.43 -7.34 0.47
CA PRO A 30 11.55 -7.72 1.35
C PRO A 30 11.54 -7.03 2.73
N PHE A 31 10.59 -6.11 2.98
CA PHE A 31 10.57 -5.30 4.20
C PHE A 31 9.32 -5.56 5.03
N ARG A 32 9.50 -5.83 6.33
CA ARG A 32 8.41 -6.15 7.27
C ARG A 32 7.76 -4.91 7.93
N GLY A 33 8.07 -3.72 7.43
CA GLY A 33 7.79 -2.44 8.10
C GLY A 33 8.87 -2.01 9.09
N GLY A 34 8.97 -0.70 9.32
CA GLY A 34 10.09 -0.07 10.02
C GLY A 34 9.85 0.31 11.50
N PHE A 35 10.89 0.91 12.09
CA PHE A 35 10.88 1.45 13.45
C PHE A 35 9.73 2.44 13.72
N ILE A 36 9.36 3.25 12.72
CA ILE A 36 8.34 4.30 12.83
C ILE A 36 6.95 3.73 13.14
N SER A 37 6.45 2.80 12.32
CA SER A 37 5.11 2.21 12.53
C SER A 37 5.02 1.49 13.88
N VAL A 38 6.10 0.81 14.30
CA VAL A 38 6.19 0.16 15.60
C VAL A 38 6.17 1.17 16.75
N ALA A 39 6.93 2.26 16.65
CA ALA A 39 6.98 3.30 17.69
C ALA A 39 5.61 3.97 17.89
N HIS A 40 4.94 4.32 16.80
CA HIS A 40 3.60 4.93 16.87
C HIS A 40 2.55 3.95 17.39
N TYR A 41 2.50 2.72 16.89
CA TYR A 41 1.59 1.69 17.40
C TYR A 41 1.77 1.47 18.90
N ARG A 42 3.01 1.41 19.41
CA ARG A 42 3.27 1.23 20.84
C ARG A 42 2.70 2.36 21.71
N ARG A 43 2.71 3.60 21.20
CA ARG A 43 2.24 4.79 21.92
C ARG A 43 0.72 4.93 21.92
N THR A 44 0.07 4.71 20.77
CA THR A 44 -1.35 5.03 20.60
C THR A 44 -2.24 3.80 20.51
N ARG A 45 -1.66 2.61 20.28
CA ARG A 45 -2.38 1.37 19.95
C ARG A 45 -3.26 1.43 18.70
N ILE A 46 -3.13 2.50 17.91
CA ILE A 46 -3.80 2.64 16.61
C ILE A 46 -3.03 1.79 15.59
N PRO A 47 -3.70 0.96 14.77
CA PRO A 47 -3.05 0.20 13.71
C PRO A 47 -2.27 1.07 12.71
N TRP A 48 -1.08 0.62 12.30
CA TRP A 48 -0.27 1.27 11.25
C TRP A 48 0.16 0.27 10.20
N VAL A 49 0.05 0.67 8.93
CA VAL A 49 0.57 -0.04 7.77
C VAL A 49 1.62 0.82 7.06
N GLN A 50 2.59 0.17 6.43
CA GLN A 50 3.55 0.79 5.53
C GLN A 50 3.29 0.20 4.14
N ILE A 51 3.12 1.08 3.15
CA ILE A 51 2.91 0.70 1.75
C ILE A 51 4.16 1.13 1.00
N GLU A 52 4.75 0.21 0.25
CA GLU A 52 5.95 0.45 -0.54
C GLU A 52 5.61 0.37 -2.03
N ILE A 53 6.04 1.39 -2.78
CA ILE A 53 5.70 1.57 -4.19
C ILE A 53 6.98 1.41 -5.00
N ASN A 54 6.95 0.55 -6.01
CA ASN A 54 8.07 0.42 -6.92
C ASN A 54 8.22 1.70 -7.76
N ARG A 55 9.41 2.30 -7.73
CA ARG A 55 9.74 3.51 -8.49
C ARG A 55 9.51 3.37 -10.00
N GLY A 56 9.69 2.16 -10.55
CA GLY A 56 9.41 1.87 -11.96
C GLY A 56 7.96 2.10 -12.39
N LEU A 57 7.01 2.21 -11.44
CA LEU A 57 5.62 2.54 -11.74
C LEU A 57 5.43 4.01 -12.10
N TYR A 58 6.32 4.91 -11.66
CA TYR A 58 6.17 6.35 -11.86
C TYR A 58 7.42 7.07 -12.38
N GLU A 59 8.54 6.36 -12.49
CA GLU A 59 9.77 6.88 -13.08
C GLU A 59 9.97 6.33 -14.50
N THR A 60 10.58 7.14 -15.36
CA THR A 60 11.14 6.75 -16.65
C THR A 60 12.62 7.11 -16.69
N ALA A 61 13.35 6.67 -17.72
CA ALA A 61 14.76 7.02 -17.85
C ALA A 61 14.97 8.54 -18.02
N GLU A 62 13.99 9.21 -18.63
CA GLU A 62 14.00 10.63 -18.94
C GLU A 62 13.34 11.48 -17.84
N HIS A 63 12.36 10.91 -17.13
CA HIS A 63 11.59 11.61 -16.10
C HIS A 63 11.64 10.86 -14.77
N PRO A 64 12.39 11.36 -13.77
CA PRO A 64 12.43 10.77 -12.42
C PRO A 64 11.11 10.93 -11.64
N ALA A 65 10.10 11.56 -12.25
CA ALA A 65 8.73 11.70 -11.76
C ALA A 65 7.85 12.02 -12.96
N ASP A 66 7.44 10.99 -13.71
CA ASP A 66 6.52 11.17 -14.83
C ASP A 66 5.15 11.56 -14.29
N GLU A 67 4.69 12.77 -14.59
CA GLU A 67 3.48 13.34 -13.99
C GLU A 67 2.22 12.55 -14.35
N ALA A 68 2.13 12.03 -15.56
CA ALA A 68 0.99 11.25 -16.01
C ALA A 68 0.93 9.90 -15.29
N ARG A 69 2.08 9.20 -15.17
CA ARG A 69 2.17 7.97 -14.38
C ARG A 69 1.90 8.20 -12.90
N LEU A 70 2.36 9.32 -12.34
CA LEU A 70 2.08 9.68 -10.95
C LEU A 70 0.60 9.97 -10.71
N ALA A 71 -0.08 10.60 -11.66
CA ALA A 71 -1.52 10.86 -11.57
C ALA A 71 -2.32 9.54 -11.59
N ASP A 72 -2.05 8.66 -12.56
CA ASP A 72 -2.68 7.34 -12.65
C ASP A 72 -2.42 6.51 -11.40
N LEU A 73 -1.15 6.41 -10.98
CA LEU A 73 -0.77 5.66 -9.79
C LEU A 73 -1.46 6.19 -8.53
N ARG A 74 -1.62 7.51 -8.40
CA ARG A 74 -2.34 8.12 -7.27
C ARG A 74 -3.81 7.68 -7.25
N GLU A 75 -4.49 7.71 -8.39
CA GLU A 75 -5.89 7.32 -8.50
C GLU A 75 -6.08 5.85 -8.12
N ARG A 76 -5.22 4.96 -8.64
CA ARG A 76 -5.25 3.52 -8.34
C ARG A 76 -4.97 3.22 -6.86
N ILE A 77 -3.96 3.86 -6.26
CA ILE A 77 -3.67 3.72 -4.82
C ILE A 77 -4.85 4.22 -3.99
N PHE A 78 -5.43 5.36 -4.37
CA PHE A 78 -6.59 5.89 -3.65
C PHE A 78 -7.79 4.93 -3.73
N SER A 79 -8.07 4.39 -4.91
CA SER A 79 -9.13 3.38 -5.10
C SER A 79 -8.90 2.15 -4.22
N ALA A 80 -7.69 1.58 -4.21
CA ALA A 80 -7.34 0.42 -3.39
C ALA A 80 -7.52 0.69 -1.88
N VAL A 81 -7.07 1.86 -1.40
CA VAL A 81 -7.20 2.25 0.01
C VAL A 81 -8.65 2.57 0.39
N ALA A 82 -9.45 3.08 -0.55
CA ALA A 82 -10.87 3.31 -0.33
C ALA A 82 -11.66 1.99 -0.27
N GLY A 83 -11.45 1.10 -1.25
CA GLY A 83 -12.12 -0.20 -1.35
C GLY A 83 -11.82 -1.14 -0.18
N PHE A 84 -10.68 -0.97 0.49
CA PHE A 84 -10.37 -1.66 1.75
C PHE A 84 -11.48 -1.52 2.80
N TRP A 85 -12.14 -0.37 2.89
CA TRP A 85 -13.21 -0.16 3.88
C TRP A 85 -14.49 -0.92 3.56
N ASP A 86 -14.70 -1.28 2.30
CA ASP A 86 -15.82 -2.14 1.89
C ASP A 86 -15.59 -3.61 2.28
N GLU A 87 -14.31 -4.00 2.50
CA GLU A 87 -13.92 -5.36 2.90
C GLU A 87 -13.85 -5.58 4.41
N ILE A 88 -13.90 -4.53 5.23
CA ILE A 88 -13.86 -4.63 6.69
C ILE A 88 -15.28 -4.61 7.27
N PRO A 89 -15.70 -5.64 8.03
CA PRO A 89 -16.92 -5.56 8.81
C PRO A 89 -16.77 -4.52 9.93
N GLY A 90 -17.78 -3.65 10.05
CA GLY A 90 -17.87 -2.61 11.09
C GLY A 90 -18.11 -3.12 12.49
#